data_AF-A0A0Q3MSK7-F1
#
_entry.id   AF-A0A0Q3MSK7-F1
#
_cell.length_a   1.000
_cell.length_b   1.000
_cell.length_c   1.000
_cell.angle_alpha   90.00
_cell.angle_beta   90.00
_cell.angle_gamma   90.00
#
_symmetry.space_group_name_H-M   'P 1'
#
loop_
_entity.id
_entity.type
_entity.pdbx_description
1 polymer ?
#
loop_
_entity_poly.entity_id
_entity_poly.type
_entity_poly.pdbx_seq_one_letter_code
_entity_poly.pdbx_strand_id
1 'polypeptide(L)'
;MAAVMGGDVAFLSFFFKQLEPNRSGRYEAEFPFLSRCGRERNFLRCEDRPIVFTHLLPGDSRLLSFCGGGERLAVPFQPEKLTVFPENGRLYHPAPAKSGGVGLVRSALAWEWSSGFQYGRGQEQPPTHFLWEGRSYRLTEELLPLLRAGSARESSDIPISTRQS
;
A
#
# COMPACT_ATOMS: atom_id res chain seq x y z
N MET A 1 11.15 5.69 24.29
CA MET A 1 10.54 7.01 23.99
C MET A 1 10.79 7.29 22.51
N ALA A 2 9.83 6.99 21.63
CA ALA A 2 9.96 7.35 20.22
C ALA A 2 9.38 8.76 20.06
N ALA A 3 10.26 9.74 19.92
CA ALA A 3 9.86 11.04 19.40
C ALA A 3 9.45 10.83 17.94
N VAL A 4 8.14 10.76 17.69
CA VAL A 4 7.62 11.07 16.36
C VAL A 4 7.86 12.56 16.18
N MET A 5 9.05 12.90 15.68
CA MET A 5 9.29 14.23 15.12
C MET A 5 8.25 14.42 14.02
N GLY A 6 7.26 15.27 14.29
CA GLY A 6 6.28 15.72 13.32
C GLY A 6 6.99 16.52 12.24
N GLY A 7 7.66 15.83 11.31
CA GLY A 7 7.89 16.36 9.98
C GLY A 7 6.54 16.75 9.40
N ASP A 8 6.46 17.94 8.82
CA ASP A 8 5.24 18.67 8.52
C ASP A 8 4.11 17.78 7.95
N VAL A 9 3.18 17.38 8.82
CA VAL A 9 2.02 16.54 8.47
C VAL A 9 1.18 17.23 7.38
N ALA A 10 1.21 18.56 7.29
CA ALA A 10 0.55 19.29 6.21
C ALA A 10 1.26 19.05 4.86
N PHE A 11 2.59 19.12 4.84
CA PHE A 11 3.38 18.75 3.66
C PHE A 11 3.13 17.31 3.23
N LEU A 12 3.23 16.33 4.14
CA LEU A 12 2.98 14.93 3.82
C LEU A 12 1.55 14.72 3.29
N SER A 13 0.58 15.36 3.92
CA SER A 13 -0.82 15.33 3.47
C SER A 13 -0.97 15.86 2.05
N PHE A 14 -0.33 16.99 1.74
CA PHE A 14 -0.35 17.57 0.40
C PHE A 14 0.34 16.64 -0.61
N PHE A 15 1.54 16.17 -0.27
CA PHE A 15 2.36 15.29 -1.11
C PHE A 15 1.58 14.04 -1.55
N PHE A 16 1.01 13.30 -0.60
CA PHE A 16 0.32 12.05 -0.91
C PHE A 16 -1.04 12.27 -1.58
N LYS A 17 -1.75 13.38 -1.31
CA LYS A 17 -2.99 13.74 -2.03
C LYS A 17 -2.73 14.07 -3.50
N GLN A 18 -1.53 14.55 -3.84
CA GLN A 18 -1.15 14.85 -5.21
C GLN A 18 -0.36 13.74 -5.90
N LEU A 19 -0.05 12.64 -5.19
CA LEU A 19 0.77 11.57 -5.73
C LEU A 19 0.02 10.76 -6.80
N GLU A 20 0.63 10.62 -7.96
CA GLU A 20 0.11 9.91 -9.14
C GLU A 20 1.20 9.15 -9.91
N PRO A 21 0.86 8.20 -10.79
CA PRO A 21 1.82 7.60 -11.71
C PRO A 21 2.54 8.66 -12.54
N ASN A 22 3.87 8.56 -12.64
CA ASN A 22 4.67 9.49 -13.40
C ASN A 22 4.45 9.27 -14.90
N ARG A 23 3.82 10.26 -15.54
CA ARG A 23 3.62 10.36 -16.99
C ARG A 23 4.07 11.73 -17.51
N SER A 24 5.10 12.29 -16.89
CA SER A 24 5.55 13.67 -17.13
C SER A 24 6.59 13.80 -18.25
N GLY A 25 7.03 12.69 -18.84
CA GLY A 25 8.16 12.59 -19.76
C GLY A 25 9.53 12.72 -19.08
N ARG A 26 9.58 12.80 -17.74
CA ARG A 26 10.82 12.98 -16.97
C ARG A 26 11.00 11.87 -15.96
N TYR A 27 12.14 11.19 -16.05
CA TYR A 27 12.57 10.11 -15.12
C TYR A 27 11.54 8.99 -14.91
N GLU A 28 10.65 8.72 -15.87
CA GLU A 28 9.55 7.77 -15.70
C GLU A 28 10.02 6.34 -15.38
N ALA A 29 11.14 5.92 -15.99
CA ALA A 29 11.74 4.61 -15.76
C ALA A 29 12.30 4.46 -14.34
N GLU A 30 12.86 5.53 -13.76
CA GLU A 30 13.50 5.47 -12.44
C GLU A 30 12.54 5.84 -11.30
N PHE A 31 11.59 6.74 -11.56
CA PHE A 31 10.64 7.24 -10.57
C PHE A 31 9.22 7.07 -11.09
N PRO A 32 8.56 5.93 -10.77
CA PRO A 32 7.25 5.58 -11.31
C PRO A 32 6.11 6.44 -10.75
N PHE A 33 6.36 7.27 -9.73
CA PHE A 33 5.37 8.17 -9.15
C PHE A 33 5.86 9.62 -9.14
N LEU A 34 4.91 10.54 -9.20
CA LEU A 34 5.12 11.99 -9.19
C LEU A 34 4.09 12.64 -8.28
N SER A 35 4.54 13.57 -7.43
CA SER A 35 3.65 14.48 -6.71
C SER A 35 3.95 15.92 -7.13
N ARG A 36 2.90 16.64 -7.57
CA ARG A 36 3.00 18.05 -8.01
C ARG A 36 2.61 18.97 -6.86
N CYS A 37 3.59 19.69 -6.31
CA CYS A 37 3.45 20.58 -5.16
C CYS A 37 3.63 22.04 -5.59
N GLY A 38 2.57 22.62 -6.14
CA GLY A 38 2.63 23.95 -6.73
C GLY A 38 3.58 23.99 -7.93
N ARG A 39 4.69 24.72 -7.81
CA ARG A 39 5.73 24.79 -8.85
C ARG A 39 6.74 23.64 -8.76
N GLU A 40 6.74 22.90 -7.66
CA GLU A 40 7.67 21.81 -7.39
C GLU A 40 7.13 20.47 -7.88
N ARG A 41 8.05 19.60 -8.29
CA ARG A 41 7.78 18.24 -8.75
C ARG A 41 8.64 17.29 -7.93
N ASN A 42 7.98 16.43 -7.16
CA ASN A 42 8.65 15.43 -6.35
C ASN A 42 8.50 14.07 -7.03
N PHE A 43 9.60 13.52 -7.51
CA PHE A 43 9.67 12.19 -8.14
C PHE A 43 9.91 11.13 -7.06
N LEU A 44 9.13 10.05 -7.09
CA LEU A 44 9.13 9.02 -6.05
C LEU A 44 9.32 7.62 -6.65
N ARG A 45 10.23 6.86 -6.05
CA ARG A 45 10.37 5.42 -6.19
C ARG A 45 10.22 4.78 -4.81
N CYS A 46 9.52 3.66 -4.77
CA CYS A 46 9.35 2.83 -3.58
C CYS A 46 9.67 1.38 -3.93
N GLU A 47 9.97 0.57 -2.91
CA GLU A 47 10.23 -0.88 -3.10
C GLU A 47 8.97 -1.67 -3.46
N ASP A 48 7.78 -1.20 -3.06
CA ASP A 48 6.53 -1.94 -3.25
C ASP A 48 5.38 -1.01 -3.64
N ARG A 49 4.79 -0.30 -2.67
CA ARG A 49 3.73 0.68 -2.91
C ARG A 49 4.03 1.99 -2.21
N PRO A 50 3.66 3.13 -2.81
CA PRO A 50 3.90 4.43 -2.19
C PRO A 50 2.92 4.72 -1.05
N ILE A 51 1.75 4.07 -1.02
CA ILE A 51 0.79 4.15 0.06
C ILE A 51 1.06 3.00 1.03
N VAL A 52 1.40 3.35 2.28
CA VAL A 52 1.64 2.38 3.35
C VAL A 52 0.71 2.66 4.52
N PHE A 53 -0.24 1.76 4.77
CA PHE A 53 -1.17 1.82 5.90
C PHE A 53 -0.45 1.46 7.20
N THR A 54 -0.68 2.28 8.22
CA THR A 54 0.09 2.22 9.46
C THR A 54 -0.74 1.87 10.68
N HIS A 55 -1.98 2.35 10.77
CA HIS A 55 -2.86 2.08 11.89
C HIS A 55 -4.32 2.37 11.52
N LEU A 56 -5.25 1.69 12.20
CA LEU A 56 -6.63 2.15 12.27
C LEU A 56 -6.70 3.35 13.22
N LEU A 57 -7.45 4.37 12.82
CA LEU A 57 -7.76 5.50 13.67
C LEU A 57 -8.76 5.07 14.76
N PRO A 58 -8.63 5.58 16.00
CA PRO A 58 -9.56 5.29 17.06
C PRO A 58 -10.95 5.92 16.79
N GLY A 59 -11.98 5.33 17.38
CA GLY A 59 -13.38 5.79 17.26
C GLY A 59 -14.17 5.07 16.17
N ASP A 60 -15.42 5.50 15.98
CA ASP A 60 -16.41 4.76 15.17
C ASP A 60 -16.18 4.87 13.65
N SER A 61 -15.29 5.75 13.20
CA SER A 61 -15.15 6.10 11.78
C SER A 61 -14.42 5.05 10.93
N ARG A 62 -13.92 3.95 11.53
CA ARG A 62 -13.26 2.81 10.84
C ARG A 62 -12.30 3.26 9.74
N LEU A 63 -11.45 4.22 10.03
CA LEU A 63 -10.53 4.81 9.06
C LEU A 63 -9.15 4.18 9.16
N LEU A 64 -8.60 3.77 8.02
CA LEU A 64 -7.24 3.24 7.89
C LEU A 64 -6.29 4.36 7.45
N SER A 65 -5.41 4.77 8.37
CA SER A 65 -4.45 5.85 8.19
C SER A 65 -3.17 5.36 7.52
N PHE A 66 -2.62 6.18 6.61
CA PHE A 66 -1.42 5.87 5.86
C PHE A 66 -0.36 6.97 5.94
N CYS A 67 0.90 6.55 5.75
CA CYS A 67 2.07 7.42 5.63
C CYS A 67 2.21 8.47 6.76
N GLY A 68 1.73 8.17 7.97
CA GLY A 68 1.80 9.06 9.13
C GLY A 68 0.91 10.31 9.07
N GLY A 69 -0.04 10.40 8.13
CA GLY A 69 -0.88 11.59 7.97
C GLY A 69 -2.13 11.66 8.87
N GLY A 70 -2.36 10.64 9.70
CA GLY A 70 -3.53 10.57 10.58
C GLY A 70 -4.84 10.70 9.80
N GLU A 71 -5.81 11.43 10.35
CA GLU A 71 -7.10 11.69 9.69
C GLU A 71 -6.98 12.39 8.33
N ARG A 72 -5.89 13.13 8.08
CA ARG A 72 -5.72 13.85 6.80
C ARG A 72 -5.36 12.92 5.65
N LEU A 73 -4.81 11.75 5.97
CA LEU A 73 -4.42 10.68 5.05
C LEU A 73 -4.99 9.36 5.56
N ALA A 74 -6.30 9.22 5.44
CA ALA A 74 -6.99 7.98 5.78
C ALA A 74 -8.03 7.63 4.72
N VAL A 75 -8.36 6.34 4.65
CA VAL A 75 -9.42 5.80 3.80
C VAL A 75 -10.36 4.93 4.65
N PRO A 76 -11.63 4.73 4.23
CA PRO A 76 -12.49 3.75 4.89
C PRO A 76 -11.86 2.35 4.89
N PHE A 77 -11.77 1.75 6.08
CA PHE A 77 -11.37 0.36 6.21
C PHE A 77 -12.45 -0.55 5.64
N GLN A 78 -12.03 -1.49 4.80
CA GLN A 78 -12.88 -2.43 4.07
C GLN A 78 -12.29 -3.82 4.31
N PRO A 79 -12.63 -4.49 5.42
CA PRO A 79 -12.01 -5.75 5.83
C PRO A 79 -12.10 -6.85 4.76
N GLU A 80 -13.21 -6.93 4.02
CA GLU A 80 -13.44 -7.86 2.93
C GLU A 80 -12.50 -7.66 1.72
N LYS A 81 -11.85 -6.49 1.62
CA LYS A 81 -10.94 -6.16 0.52
C LYS A 81 -9.46 -6.34 0.87
N LEU A 82 -9.17 -6.78 2.09
CA LEU A 82 -7.84 -7.20 2.46
C LEU A 82 -7.39 -8.32 1.52
N THR A 83 -6.20 -8.18 0.95
CA THR A 83 -5.65 -9.13 -0.01
C THR A 83 -4.24 -9.49 0.43
N VAL A 84 -4.02 -10.75 0.83
CA VAL A 84 -2.67 -11.31 0.96
C VAL A 84 -2.20 -11.67 -0.44
N PHE A 85 -1.08 -11.11 -0.87
CA PHE A 85 -0.54 -11.40 -2.20
C PHE A 85 0.26 -12.70 -2.16
N PRO A 86 -0.16 -13.78 -2.86
CA PRO A 86 0.50 -15.08 -2.79
C PRO A 86 2.00 -15.04 -3.10
N GLU A 87 2.40 -14.14 -4.00
CA GLU A 87 3.74 -14.06 -4.57
C GLU A 87 4.79 -13.51 -3.57
N ASN A 88 4.37 -12.78 -2.55
CA ASN A 88 5.30 -12.22 -1.54
C ASN A 88 4.79 -12.31 -0.08
N GLY A 89 3.58 -12.81 0.14
CA GLY A 89 2.96 -12.95 1.46
C GLY A 89 2.57 -11.62 2.14
N ARG A 90 2.74 -10.47 1.47
CA ARG A 90 2.41 -9.16 2.05
C ARG A 90 0.91 -8.90 1.98
N LEU A 91 0.41 -8.09 2.92
CA LEU A 91 -1.00 -7.74 3.03
C LEU A 91 -1.25 -6.37 2.40
N TYR A 92 -2.32 -6.27 1.62
CA TYR A 92 -2.70 -5.05 0.90
C TYR A 92 -4.15 -4.67 1.15
N HIS A 93 -4.45 -3.38 0.96
CA HIS A 93 -5.79 -2.79 1.09
C HIS A 93 -6.01 -1.74 -0.01
N PRO A 94 -7.26 -1.47 -0.45
CA PRO A 94 -7.54 -0.42 -1.43
C PRO A 94 -7.01 0.95 -0.99
N ALA A 95 -6.31 1.62 -1.89
CA ALA A 95 -5.78 2.97 -1.69
C ALA A 95 -6.40 3.94 -2.71
N PRO A 96 -6.18 5.27 -2.58
CA PRO A 96 -6.67 6.22 -3.57
C PRO A 96 -6.25 5.82 -4.99
N ALA A 97 -7.23 5.76 -5.91
CA ALA A 97 -6.99 5.36 -7.30
C ALA A 97 -5.90 6.21 -7.98
N LYS A 98 -5.87 7.51 -7.65
CA LYS A 98 -4.86 8.45 -8.14
C LYS A 98 -3.44 7.99 -7.81
N SER A 99 -3.21 7.35 -6.67
CA SER A 99 -1.88 6.91 -6.21
C SER A 99 -1.58 5.44 -6.55
N GLY A 100 -2.34 4.84 -7.48
CA GLY A 100 -2.15 3.45 -7.92
C GLY A 100 -3.19 2.45 -7.41
N GLY A 101 -4.16 2.90 -6.59
CA GLY A 101 -5.35 2.11 -6.22
C GLY A 101 -5.16 1.01 -5.17
N VAL A 102 -3.93 0.70 -4.79
CA VAL A 102 -3.62 -0.29 -3.75
C VAL A 102 -2.44 0.18 -2.89
N GLY A 103 -2.54 -0.06 -1.59
CA GLY A 103 -1.54 0.28 -0.60
C GLY A 103 -1.10 -0.96 0.18
N LEU A 104 0.16 -0.92 0.63
CA LEU A 104 0.75 -1.95 1.48
C LEU A 104 0.27 -1.74 2.92
N VAL A 105 -0.14 -2.80 3.60
CA VAL A 105 -0.32 -2.79 5.06
C VAL A 105 1.03 -3.06 5.70
N ARG A 106 1.52 -2.16 6.57
CA ARG A 106 2.83 -2.35 7.21
C ARG A 106 2.86 -3.65 8.02
N SER A 107 4.02 -4.29 8.12
CA SER A 107 4.18 -5.60 8.77
C SER A 107 3.67 -5.63 10.21
N ALA A 108 3.88 -4.56 11.00
CA ALA A 108 3.37 -4.49 12.37
C ALA A 108 1.83 -4.55 12.43
N LEU A 109 1.14 -3.81 11.55
CA LEU A 109 -0.32 -3.82 11.49
C LEU A 109 -0.86 -5.14 10.92
N ALA A 110 -0.18 -5.70 9.91
CA ALA A 110 -0.52 -7.03 9.39
C ALA A 110 -0.37 -8.13 10.47
N TRP A 111 0.66 -8.02 11.31
CA TRP A 111 0.87 -8.92 12.45
C TRP A 111 -0.22 -8.79 13.50
N GLU A 112 -0.61 -7.55 13.87
CA GLU A 112 -1.73 -7.27 14.78
C GLU A 112 -3.04 -7.93 14.30
N TRP A 113 -3.26 -8.02 12.99
CA TRP A 113 -4.44 -8.65 12.38
C TRP A 113 -4.30 -10.14 12.10
N SER A 114 -3.11 -10.72 12.26
CA SER A 114 -2.80 -12.09 11.80
C SER A 114 -3.77 -13.14 12.36
N SER A 115 -4.15 -13.03 13.64
CA SER A 115 -5.09 -13.94 14.30
C SER A 115 -6.52 -13.89 13.76
N GLY A 116 -6.87 -12.84 13.02
CA GLY A 116 -8.18 -12.70 12.38
C GLY A 116 -8.29 -13.48 11.06
N PHE A 117 -7.19 -13.87 10.43
CA PHE A 117 -7.23 -14.54 9.13
C PHE A 117 -7.58 -16.02 9.26
N GLN A 118 -8.48 -16.50 8.40
CA GLN A 118 -8.94 -17.88 8.36
C GLN A 118 -8.60 -18.54 7.01
N TYR A 119 -8.05 -19.74 7.08
CA TYR A 119 -7.44 -20.45 5.96
C TYR A 119 -8.31 -21.60 5.46
N GLY A 120 -9.48 -21.28 4.91
CA GLY A 120 -10.47 -22.29 4.50
C GLY A 120 -10.04 -23.21 3.34
N ARG A 121 -8.94 -22.89 2.64
CA ARG A 121 -8.37 -23.70 1.54
C ARG A 121 -7.07 -24.44 1.95
N GLY A 122 -6.72 -24.43 3.24
CA GLY A 122 -5.45 -24.95 3.77
C GLY A 122 -4.45 -23.84 4.09
N GLN A 123 -3.45 -24.14 4.95
CA GLN A 123 -2.50 -23.14 5.46
C GLN A 123 -1.51 -22.61 4.41
N GLU A 124 -1.24 -23.38 3.36
CA GLU A 124 -0.37 -23.00 2.24
C GLU A 124 -1.06 -22.05 1.24
N GLN A 125 -2.36 -21.81 1.41
CA GLN A 125 -3.15 -20.94 0.53
C GLN A 125 -3.42 -19.59 1.21
N PRO A 126 -3.68 -18.52 0.44
CA PRO A 126 -4.15 -17.27 1.01
C PRO A 126 -5.41 -17.45 1.86
N PRO A 127 -5.60 -16.63 2.92
CA PRO A 127 -6.78 -16.70 3.75
C PRO A 127 -8.04 -16.42 2.92
N THR A 128 -9.14 -17.08 3.29
CA THR A 128 -10.44 -16.90 2.63
C THR A 128 -11.34 -15.94 3.37
N HIS A 129 -11.11 -15.77 4.67
CA HIS A 129 -11.91 -14.87 5.51
C HIS A 129 -11.01 -14.09 6.48
N PHE A 130 -11.55 -12.96 6.93
CA PHE A 130 -11.00 -12.15 8.00
C PHE A 130 -12.06 -11.92 9.06
N LEU A 131 -11.78 -12.36 10.30
CA LEU A 131 -12.60 -12.13 11.48
C LEU A 131 -12.21 -10.79 12.09
N TRP A 132 -13.15 -9.86 12.13
CA TRP A 132 -12.94 -8.51 12.64
C TRP A 132 -14.19 -7.99 13.33
N GLU A 133 -14.04 -7.42 14.53
CA GLU A 133 -15.15 -6.95 15.38
C GLU A 133 -16.30 -7.97 15.53
N GLY A 134 -15.95 -9.26 15.70
CA GLY A 134 -16.94 -10.34 15.87
C GLY A 134 -17.69 -10.74 14.59
N ARG A 135 -17.36 -10.15 13.44
CA ARG A 135 -17.94 -10.49 12.14
C ARG A 135 -16.90 -11.15 11.23
N SER A 136 -17.32 -12.20 10.52
CA SER A 136 -16.51 -12.83 9.48
C SER A 136 -16.77 -12.17 8.13
N TYR A 137 -15.69 -11.77 7.46
CA TYR A 137 -15.69 -11.14 6.14
C TYR A 137 -15.02 -12.07 5.14
N ARG A 138 -15.72 -12.44 4.06
CA ARG A 138 -15.11 -13.19 2.95
C ARG A 138 -14.21 -12.27 2.14
N LEU A 139 -12.96 -12.66 1.95
CA LEU A 139 -11.99 -11.86 1.19
C LEU A 139 -12.29 -11.92 -0.31
N THR A 140 -12.34 -10.77 -0.97
CA THR A 140 -12.73 -10.66 -2.38
C THR A 140 -11.58 -10.91 -3.35
N GLU A 141 -10.33 -10.78 -2.90
CA GLU A 141 -9.12 -10.89 -3.72
C GLU A 141 -9.09 -9.89 -4.92
N GLU A 142 -9.90 -8.83 -4.88
CA GLU A 142 -10.10 -7.90 -6.02
C GLU A 142 -8.84 -7.11 -6.42
N LEU A 143 -7.84 -7.04 -5.54
CA LEU A 143 -6.60 -6.33 -5.77
C LEU A 143 -5.55 -7.18 -6.52
N LEU A 144 -5.72 -8.50 -6.63
CA LEU A 144 -4.75 -9.38 -7.28
C LEU A 144 -4.37 -8.95 -8.71
N PRO A 145 -5.30 -8.53 -9.58
CA PRO A 145 -4.94 -8.04 -10.92
C PRO A 145 -4.04 -6.81 -10.88
N LEU A 146 -4.30 -5.87 -9.96
CA LEU A 146 -3.49 -4.65 -9.78
C LEU A 146 -2.11 -4.93 -9.17
N LEU A 147 -2.02 -5.96 -8.32
CA LEU A 147 -0.77 -6.40 -7.70
C LEU A 147 0.16 -7.03 -8.75
N ARG A 148 -0.37 -7.96 -9.56
CA ARG A 148 0.38 -8.64 -10.63
C ARG A 148 0.80 -7.69 -11.77
N ALA A 149 -0.03 -6.70 -12.08
CA ALA A 149 0.34 -5.68 -13.07
C ALA A 149 1.52 -4.80 -12.61
N GLY A 150 1.70 -4.63 -11.29
CA GLY A 150 2.83 -3.93 -10.71
C GLY A 150 4.12 -4.75 -10.75
N SER A 151 4.09 -6.00 -10.31
CA SER A 151 5.26 -6.88 -10.26
C SER A 151 5.85 -7.19 -11.63
N ALA A 152 5.02 -7.24 -12.68
CA ALA A 152 5.46 -7.43 -14.05
C ALA A 152 6.37 -6.28 -14.55
N ARG A 153 6.20 -5.06 -14.03
CA ARG A 153 7.02 -3.90 -14.40
C ARG A 153 8.38 -3.90 -13.72
N GLU A 154 8.49 -4.46 -12.53
CA GLU A 154 9.77 -4.55 -11.79
C GLU A 154 10.69 -5.65 -12.38
N SER A 155 10.11 -6.69 -12.98
CA SER A 155 10.87 -7.82 -13.55
C SER A 155 11.50 -7.52 -14.92
N SER A 156 11.04 -6.47 -15.63
CA SER A 156 11.57 -6.06 -16.93
C SER A 156 12.80 -5.14 -16.85
N ASP A 157 13.17 -4.67 -15.66
CA ASP A 157 14.22 -3.66 -15.47
C ASP A 157 15.56 -4.22 -14.98
N ILE A 158 15.81 -5.54 -15.13
CA ILE A 158 17.13 -6.13 -14.82
C ILE A 158 18.00 -6.14 -16.09
N PRO A 159 18.93 -5.18 -16.31
CA PRO A 159 19.98 -5.37 -17.30
C PRO A 159 20.92 -6.47 -16.80
N ILE A 160 20.93 -7.60 -17.49
CA ILE A 160 21.98 -8.61 -17.35
C ILE A 160 23.28 -7.97 -17.84
N SER A 161 24.06 -7.40 -16.93
CA SER A 161 25.43 -7.00 -17.21
C SER A 161 26.27 -8.26 -17.38
N THR A 162 26.37 -8.74 -18.62
CA THR A 162 27.32 -9.78 -19.01
C THR A 162 28.73 -9.30 -18.68
N ARG A 163 29.29 -9.76 -17.56
CA ARG A 163 30.74 -9.68 -17.33
C ARG A 163 31.39 -10.63 -18.34
N GLN A 164 32.00 -10.08 -19.38
CA GLN A 164 32.99 -10.80 -20.16
C GLN A 164 34.30 -10.81 -19.37
N SER A 165 34.86 -12.00 -19.21
CA SER A 165 36.22 -12.28 -18.77
C SER A 165 36.92 -13.01 -19.90
#